data_AF-A0A7K2F2G2-F1
#
_entry.id   AF-A0A7K2F2G2-F1
#
_cell.length_a   1.000
_cell.length_b   1.000
_cell.length_c   1.000
_cell.angle_alpha   90.00
_cell.angle_beta   90.00
_cell.angle_gamma   90.00
#
_symmetry.space_group_name_H-M   'P 1'
#
loop_
_entity.id
_entity.type
_entity.pdbx_description
1 polymer ?
#
loop_
_entity_poly.entity_id
_entity_poly.type
_entity_poly.pdbx_seq_one_letter_code
_entity_poly.pdbx_strand_id
1 'polypeptide(L)' 'MHEAEITAAQAYIRLLAATRAALADPADAPLYMPLLASPIEEADEALRSAGLAGNEGRLFALVRELRPSLTGSGR' A
#
# COMPACT_ATOMS: atom_id res chain seq x y z
N MET A 1 4.49 -9.26 15.39
CA MET A 1 3.68 -8.91 14.20
C MET A 1 3.24 -10.23 13.59
N HIS A 2 1.94 -10.44 13.36
CA HIS A 2 1.49 -11.69 12.72
C HIS A 2 1.82 -11.66 11.22
N GLU A 3 2.10 -12.82 10.62
CA GLU A 3 2.47 -12.93 9.20
C GLU A 3 1.44 -12.28 8.27
N ALA A 4 0.14 -12.48 8.54
CA ALA A 4 -0.94 -11.84 7.80
C ALA A 4 -0.90 -10.30 7.88
N GLU A 5 -0.56 -9.73 9.05
CA GLU A 5 -0.40 -8.28 9.21
C GLU A 5 0.79 -7.75 8.40
N ILE A 6 1.89 -8.53 8.31
CA ILE A 6 3.06 -8.18 7.48
C ILE A 6 2.66 -8.18 6.01
N THR A 7 2.00 -9.25 5.54
CA THR A 7 1.53 -9.37 4.15
C THR A 7 0.60 -8.22 3.78
N ALA A 8 -0.35 -7.88 4.65
CA ALA A 8 -1.27 -6.76 4.44
C ALA A 8 -0.55 -5.41 4.33
N ALA A 9 0.37 -5.12 5.25
CA ALA A 9 1.15 -3.89 5.20
C ALA A 9 2.04 -3.81 3.96
N GLN A 10 2.63 -4.94 3.52
CA GLN A 10 3.41 -5.01 2.28
C GLN A 10 2.54 -4.82 1.02
N ALA A 11 1.34 -5.40 0.97
CA ALA A 11 0.41 -5.19 -0.13
C ALA A 11 0.00 -3.70 -0.24
N TYR A 12 -0.30 -3.05 0.88
CA TYR A 12 -0.55 -1.61 0.93
C TYR A 12 0.64 -0.78 0.43
N ILE A 13 1.87 -1.11 0.87
CA ILE A 13 3.09 -0.42 0.43
C ILE A 13 3.30 -0.56 -1.08
N ARG A 14 3.07 -1.75 -1.64
CA ARG A 14 3.16 -2.01 -3.09
C ARG A 14 2.11 -1.22 -3.87
N LEU A 15 0.85 -1.23 -3.42
CA LEU A 15 -0.22 -0.45 -4.04
C LEU A 15 0.13 1.05 -4.05
N LEU A 16 0.64 1.59 -2.95
CA LEU A 16 1.07 2.99 -2.88
C LEU A 16 2.21 3.29 -3.86
N ALA A 17 3.18 2.39 -3.99
CA ALA A 17 4.28 2.54 -4.94
C ALA A 17 3.79 2.48 -6.40
N ALA A 18 2.91 1.53 -6.72
CA ALA A 18 2.31 1.39 -8.05
C ALA A 18 1.48 2.62 -8.41
N THR A 19 0.67 3.12 -7.47
CA THR A 19 -0.13 4.33 -7.66
C THR A 19 0.76 5.55 -7.93
N ARG A 20 1.86 5.72 -7.19
CA ARG A 20 2.83 6.79 -7.43
C ARG A 20 3.47 6.68 -8.82
N ALA A 21 3.81 5.47 -9.25
CA ALA A 21 4.39 5.25 -10.58
C ALA A 21 3.38 5.56 -11.70
N ALA A 22 2.12 5.12 -11.56
CA ALA A 22 1.07 5.38 -12.53
C ALA A 22 0.72 6.87 -12.67
N LEU A 23 0.93 7.66 -11.61
CA LEU A 23 0.68 9.10 -11.57
C LEU A 23 1.94 9.96 -11.83
N ALA A 24 3.10 9.35 -12.05
CA ALA A 24 4.36 10.08 -12.19
C ALA A 24 4.39 10.93 -13.48
N ASP A 25 3.79 10.43 -14.56
CA ASP A 25 3.61 11.15 -15.81
C ASP A 25 2.11 11.14 -16.21
N PRO A 26 1.43 12.30 -16.22
CA PRO A 26 0.05 12.39 -16.67
C PRO A 26 -0.20 11.91 -18.10
N ALA A 27 0.80 11.96 -18.99
CA ALA A 27 0.68 11.51 -20.37
C ALA A 27 0.54 9.98 -20.45
N ASP A 28 1.20 9.25 -19.55
CA ASP A 28 1.15 7.79 -19.50
C ASP A 28 0.05 7.26 -18.57
N ALA A 29 -0.62 8.12 -17.81
CA ALA A 29 -1.69 7.73 -16.89
C ALA A 29 -2.78 6.84 -17.54
N PRO A 30 -3.27 7.11 -18.79
CA PRO A 30 -4.23 6.23 -19.45
C PRO A 30 -3.72 4.80 -19.66
N LEU A 31 -2.41 4.60 -19.79
CA LEU A 31 -1.78 3.30 -19.96
C LEU A 31 -1.62 2.57 -18.62
N TYR A 32 -1.21 3.28 -17.56
CA TYR A 32 -0.84 2.66 -16.28
C TYR A 32 -1.99 2.57 -15.27
N MET A 33 -2.97 3.47 -15.31
CA MET A 33 -4.11 3.45 -14.38
C MET A 33 -4.89 2.13 -14.38
N PRO A 34 -5.18 1.49 -15.55
CA PRO A 34 -5.85 0.18 -15.55
C PRO A 34 -5.05 -0.93 -14.86
N LEU A 35 -3.72 -0.82 -14.78
CA LEU A 35 -2.86 -1.82 -14.13
C LEU A 35 -2.97 -1.80 -12.60
N LEU A 36 -3.60 -0.78 -12.01
CA LEU A 36 -3.81 -0.68 -10.57
C LEU A 36 -4.90 -1.63 -10.04
N ALA A 37 -5.75 -2.19 -10.91
CA ALA A 37 -6.84 -3.07 -10.50
C ALA A 37 -6.35 -4.27 -9.65
N SER A 38 -5.32 -4.98 -10.13
CA SER A 38 -4.80 -6.16 -9.42
C SER A 38 -4.14 -5.80 -8.07
N PRO A 39 -3.27 -4.77 -7.97
CA PRO A 39 -2.76 -4.30 -6.67
C PRO A 39 -3.83 -3.82 -5.68
N ILE A 40 -4.95 -3.26 -6.17
CA ILE A 40 -6.09 -2.85 -5.32
C ILE A 40 -6.75 -4.10 -4.73
N GLU A 41 -7.10 -5.07 -5.58
CA GLU A 41 -7.73 -6.33 -5.14
C GLU A 41 -6.85 -7.09 -4.14
N GLU A 42 -5.54 -7.16 -4.40
CA GLU A 42 -4.57 -7.80 -3.52
C GLU A 42 -4.49 -7.11 -2.14
N ALA A 43 -4.45 -5.77 -2.12
CA ALA A 43 -4.43 -5.02 -0.87
C ALA A 43 -5.74 -5.21 -0.09
N ASP A 44 -6.89 -5.15 -0.74
CA ASP A 44 -8.19 -5.34 -0.11
C ASP A 44 -8.34 -6.72 0.53
N GLU A 45 -7.91 -7.78 -0.17
CA GLU A 45 -7.93 -9.14 0.37
C GLU A 45 -6.94 -9.32 1.54
N ALA A 46 -5.73 -8.79 1.42
CA ALA A 46 -4.74 -8.88 2.48
C ALA A 46 -5.21 -8.12 3.75
N LEU A 47 -5.83 -6.96 3.58
CA LEU A 47 -6.39 -6.18 4.71
C LEU A 47 -7.57 -6.91 5.36
N ARG A 48 -8.45 -7.53 4.57
CA ARG A 48 -9.59 -8.30 5.08
C ARG A 48 -9.14 -9.54 5.85
N SER A 49 -8.22 -10.33 5.27
CA SER A 49 -7.70 -11.55 5.88
C SER A 49 -6.90 -11.28 7.16
N ALA A 50 -6.21 -10.14 7.26
CA ALA A 50 -5.52 -9.73 8.48
C ALA A 50 -6.43 -9.07 9.53
N GLY A 51 -7.72 -8.86 9.24
CA GLY A 51 -8.64 -8.14 10.13
C GLY A 51 -8.30 -6.64 10.26
N LEU A 52 -7.60 -6.07 9.28
CA LEU A 52 -7.17 -4.67 9.25
C LEU A 52 -8.10 -3.77 8.44
N ALA A 53 -9.09 -4.32 7.74
CA ALA A 53 -10.13 -3.54 7.08
C ALA A 53 -10.90 -2.69 8.11
N GLY A 54 -10.84 -1.35 7.97
CA GLY A 54 -11.42 -0.41 8.93
C GLY A 54 -10.60 -0.20 10.22
N ASN A 55 -9.34 -0.65 10.25
CA ASN A 55 -8.40 -0.40 11.36
C ASN A 55 -7.10 0.24 10.83
N GLU A 56 -7.24 1.44 10.27
CA GLU A 56 -6.16 2.19 9.62
C GLU A 56 -5.06 2.56 10.62
N GLY A 57 -5.42 2.78 11.89
CA GLY A 57 -4.46 3.07 12.96
C GLY A 57 -3.43 1.94 13.13
N ARG A 58 -3.89 0.69 13.18
CA ARG A 58 -3.01 -0.49 13.26
C ARG A 58 -2.21 -0.66 11.97
N LEU A 59 -2.84 -0.54 10.81
CA LEU A 59 -2.17 -0.61 9.51
C LEU A 59 -1.02 0.40 9.42
N PHE A 60 -1.24 1.66 9.78
CA PHE A 60 -0.21 2.69 9.69
C PHE A 60 0.92 2.53 10.70
N ALA A 61 0.67 1.91 11.85
CA ALA A 61 1.75 1.52 12.77
C ALA A 61 2.65 0.46 12.11
N LEU A 62 2.06 -0.58 11.53
CA LEU A 62 2.77 -1.65 10.82
C LEU A 62 3.57 -1.11 9.63
N VAL A 63 2.99 -0.22 8.83
CA VAL A 63 3.67 0.40 7.68
C VAL A 63 4.87 1.24 8.13
N ARG A 64 4.77 1.97 9.26
CA ARG A 64 5.89 2.74 9.82
C ARG A 64 7.03 1.83 10.30
N GLU A 65 6.69 0.70 10.90
CA GLU A 65 7.68 -0.31 11.31
C GLU A 65 8.42 -0.89 10.10
N LEU A 66 7.70 -1.19 9.01
CA LEU A 66 8.29 -1.76 7.79
C LEU A 66 9.03 -0.73 6.91
N ARG A 67 8.58 0.53 6.91
CA ARG A 67 9.18 1.64 6.14
C ARG A 67 9.46 2.82 7.07
N PRO A 68 10.58 2.78 7.81
CA PRO A 68 10.96 3.89 8.68
C PRO A 68 11.16 5.20 7.90
N SER A 69 11.49 5.16 6.61
CA SER A 69 11.67 6.36 5.77
C SER A 69 10.38 7.13 5.42
N LEU A 70 9.18 6.59 5.73
CA LEU A 70 7.92 7.34 5.62
C LEU A 70 7.70 8.28 6.80
N THR A 71 8.51 8.20 7.87
CA THR A 71 8.58 9.22 8.92
C THR A 71 9.43 10.38 8.39
N GLY A 72 8.80 11.30 7.65
CA GLY A 72 9.38 12.52 7.09
C GLY A 72 10.89 12.71 7.26
N SER A 73 11.68 12.35 6.25
CA SER A 73 12.93 13.06 6.00
C SER A 73 12.60 14.28 5.14
N GLY A 74 11.86 15.21 5.74
CA GLY A 74 11.87 16.61 5.32
C GLY A 74 13.05 17.27 6.03
N ARG A 75 14.19 17.30 5.36
CA ARG A 75 15.28 18.22 5.66
C ARG A 75 15.84 18.73 4.34
#